data_AF-A0A2Z3GXE3-F1
#
_entry.id   AF-A0A2Z3GXE3-F1
#
_cell.length_a   1.000
_cell.length_b   1.000
_cell.length_c   1.000
_cell.angle_alpha   90.00
_cell.angle_beta   90.00
_cell.angle_gamma   90.00
#
_symmetry.space_group_name_H-M   'P 1'
#
loop_
_entity.id
_entity.type
_entity.pdbx_description
1 polymer ?
#
loop_
_entity_poly.entity_id
_entity_poly.type
_entity_poly.pdbx_seq_one_letter_code
_entity_poly.pdbx_strand_id
1 'polypeptide(L)'
;MTTFPLDRLAERASTEPFFLGSRLKAFAARERLDDPALAARLGCAVPVLAQVRLCRAPRLDSSAAYREDVTAIATKFGLNTVALAEAAKAVPVEALARPGATEPAGAVLAARDRGTTS
;
A
#
# COMPACT_ATOMS: atom_id res chain seq x y z
N MET A 1 1.54 -26.63 6.13
CA MET A 1 1.47 -25.76 4.95
C MET A 1 2.80 -25.04 4.81
N THR A 2 3.58 -25.36 3.78
CA THR A 2 4.85 -24.65 3.49
C THR A 2 4.51 -23.24 3.03
N THR A 3 4.61 -22.27 3.92
CA THR A 3 4.52 -20.85 3.55
C THR A 3 5.66 -20.55 2.59
N PHE A 4 5.33 -20.33 1.31
CA PHE A 4 6.31 -19.96 0.32
C PHE A 4 6.98 -18.63 0.73
N PRO A 5 8.29 -18.44 0.51
CA PRO A 5 8.98 -17.21 0.89
C PRO A 5 8.33 -15.94 0.31
N LEU A 6 7.66 -16.07 -0.85
CA LEU A 6 6.88 -15.02 -1.48
C LEU A 6 5.67 -14.57 -0.66
N ASP A 7 5.00 -15.51 0.03
CA ASP A 7 3.82 -15.24 0.84
C ASP A 7 4.17 -14.38 2.06
N ARG A 8 5.26 -14.73 2.77
CA ARG A 8 5.77 -13.90 3.88
C ARG A 8 6.19 -12.50 3.43
N LEU A 9 6.81 -12.39 2.24
CA LEU A 9 7.16 -11.08 1.67
C LEU A 9 5.90 -10.28 1.33
N ALA A 10 4.87 -10.92 0.77
CA ALA A 10 3.61 -10.29 0.46
C ALA A 10 2.87 -9.82 1.73
N GLU A 11 2.90 -10.60 2.82
CA GLU A 11 2.38 -10.20 4.12
C GLU A 11 3.09 -8.94 4.65
N ARG A 12 4.43 -8.92 4.60
CA ARG A 12 5.22 -7.76 5.00
C ARG A 12 4.93 -6.53 4.13
N ALA A 13 4.93 -6.68 2.81
CA ALA A 13 4.58 -5.61 1.89
C ALA A 13 3.17 -5.05 2.15
N SER A 14 2.25 -5.90 2.63
CA SER A 14 0.90 -5.47 3.01
C SER A 14 0.83 -4.59 4.27
N THR A 15 1.96 -4.40 4.97
CA THR A 15 2.08 -3.45 6.09
C THR A 15 2.75 -2.13 5.68
N GLU A 16 3.31 -2.05 4.46
CA GLU A 16 4.05 -0.89 3.99
C GLU A 16 3.25 -0.11 2.93
N PRO A 17 2.98 1.19 3.13
CA PRO A 17 2.08 1.97 2.26
C PRO A 17 2.62 2.19 0.83
N PHE A 18 3.92 1.93 0.62
CA PHE A 18 4.55 1.97 -0.70
C PHE A 18 4.04 0.85 -1.62
N PHE A 19 3.64 -0.29 -1.05
CA PHE A 19 3.21 -1.44 -1.81
C PHE A 19 1.69 -1.47 -1.98
N LEU A 20 1.27 -2.03 -3.11
CA LEU A 20 -0.14 -2.26 -3.42
C LEU A 20 -0.79 -3.17 -2.38
N GLY A 21 -0.04 -4.09 -1.78
CA GLY A 21 -0.55 -4.98 -0.74
C GLY A 21 -1.19 -4.26 0.43
N SER A 22 -0.64 -3.10 0.84
CA SER A 22 -1.22 -2.32 1.93
C SER A 22 -2.60 -1.76 1.57
N ARG A 23 -2.79 -1.32 0.33
CA ARG A 23 -4.10 -0.86 -0.17
C ARG A 23 -5.09 -2.01 -0.33
N LEU A 24 -4.64 -3.13 -0.87
CA LEU A 24 -5.47 -4.33 -1.00
C LEU A 24 -5.92 -4.87 0.37
N LYS A 25 -5.04 -4.84 1.37
CA LYS A 25 -5.37 -5.20 2.76
C LYS A 25 -6.43 -4.26 3.35
N ALA A 26 -6.28 -2.95 3.14
CA ALA A 26 -7.26 -1.97 3.59
C ALA A 26 -8.63 -2.17 2.90
N PHE A 27 -8.63 -2.45 1.59
CA PHE A 27 -9.85 -2.76 0.84
C PHE A 27 -10.51 -4.05 1.34
N ALA A 28 -9.74 -5.13 1.48
CA ALA A 28 -10.25 -6.41 1.97
C ALA A 28 -10.84 -6.30 3.38
N ALA A 29 -10.20 -5.54 4.28
CA ALA A 29 -10.73 -5.30 5.62
C ALA A 29 -12.07 -4.53 5.60
N ARG A 30 -12.20 -3.52 4.71
CA ARG A 30 -13.43 -2.74 4.55
C ARG A 30 -14.58 -3.60 4.00
N GLU A 31 -14.28 -4.44 3.01
CA GLU A 31 -15.25 -5.30 2.34
C GLU A 31 -15.44 -6.67 3.04
N ARG A 32 -14.71 -6.93 4.14
CA ARG A 32 -14.66 -8.21 4.87
C ARG A 32 -14.34 -9.41 3.96
N LEU A 33 -13.36 -9.24 3.07
CA LEU A 33 -12.90 -10.28 2.15
C LEU A 33 -11.66 -10.98 2.72
N ASP A 34 -11.65 -12.31 2.64
CA ASP A 34 -10.45 -13.13 2.76
C ASP A 34 -9.67 -13.18 1.42
N ASP A 35 -8.47 -13.78 1.43
CA ASP A 35 -7.61 -13.91 0.26
C ASP A 35 -8.29 -14.55 -0.98
N PRO A 36 -8.98 -15.72 -0.87
CA PRO A 36 -9.69 -16.27 -2.01
C PRO A 36 -10.83 -15.37 -2.51
N ALA A 37 -11.59 -14.74 -1.61
CA ALA A 37 -12.64 -13.80 -2.00
C ALA A 37 -12.07 -12.54 -2.70
N LEU A 38 -10.94 -12.02 -2.22
CA LEU A 38 -10.24 -10.90 -2.85
C LEU A 38 -9.69 -11.29 -4.23
N ALA A 39 -9.07 -12.47 -4.36
CA ALA A 39 -8.56 -12.96 -5.63
C ALA A 39 -9.70 -13.13 -6.66
N ALA A 40 -10.83 -13.72 -6.24
CA ALA A 40 -12.03 -13.84 -7.07
C ALA A 40 -12.57 -12.46 -7.49
N ARG A 41 -12.59 -11.48 -6.57
CA ARG A 41 -13.01 -10.10 -6.86
C ARG A 41 -12.12 -9.41 -7.88
N LEU A 42 -10.81 -9.64 -7.81
CA LEU A 42 -9.82 -9.13 -8.77
C LEU A 42 -9.76 -9.95 -10.06
N GLY A 43 -10.44 -11.10 -10.13
CA GLY A 43 -10.45 -11.98 -11.29
C GLY A 43 -9.16 -12.78 -11.48
N CYS A 44 -8.40 -13.04 -10.41
CA CYS A 44 -7.16 -13.82 -10.48
C CYS A 44 -7.14 -15.02 -9.53
N ALA A 45 -6.13 -15.88 -9.70
CA ALA A 45 -5.86 -16.97 -8.79
C ALA A 45 -5.17 -16.46 -7.51
N VAL A 46 -5.46 -17.09 -6.36
CA VAL A 46 -4.83 -16.79 -5.06
C VAL A 46 -3.30 -16.68 -5.11
N PRO A 47 -2.53 -17.57 -5.77
CA PRO A 47 -1.07 -17.42 -5.82
C PRO A 47 -0.58 -16.15 -6.57
N VAL A 48 -1.39 -15.60 -7.48
CA VAL A 48 -1.08 -14.34 -8.18
C VAL A 48 -1.19 -13.16 -7.20
N LEU A 49 -2.08 -13.25 -6.22
CA LEU A 49 -2.32 -12.19 -5.24
C LEU A 49 -1.04 -11.83 -4.46
N ALA A 50 -0.20 -12.82 -4.12
CA ALA A 50 1.08 -12.58 -3.45
C ALA A 50 2.03 -11.73 -4.32
N GLN A 51 2.07 -11.95 -5.63
CA GLN A 51 2.89 -11.16 -6.55
C GLN A 51 2.34 -9.75 -6.74
N VAL A 52 1.01 -9.61 -6.80
CA VAL A 52 0.33 -8.31 -6.92
C VAL A 52 0.56 -7.45 -5.67
N ARG A 53 0.54 -8.05 -4.48
CA ARG A 53 0.82 -7.35 -3.21
C ARG A 53 2.22 -6.72 -3.17
N LEU A 54 3.19 -7.32 -3.86
CA LEU A 54 4.57 -6.84 -3.97
C LEU A 54 4.75 -5.75 -5.03
N CYS A 55 3.74 -5.47 -5.84
CA CYS A 55 3.80 -4.36 -6.79
C CYS A 55 3.78 -3.03 -6.03
N ARG A 56 4.40 -2.01 -6.64
CA ARG A 56 4.31 -0.63 -6.14
C ARG A 56 2.86 -0.17 -6.20
N ALA A 57 2.42 0.56 -5.18
CA ALA A 57 1.10 1.17 -5.17
C ALA A 57 0.98 2.22 -6.31
N PRO A 58 -0.15 2.26 -7.05
CA PRO A 58 -0.38 3.24 -8.09
C PRO A 58 -0.26 4.68 -7.60
N ARG A 59 0.37 5.54 -8.42
CA ARG A 59 0.55 6.97 -8.15
C ARG A 59 -0.81 7.65 -8.11
N LEU A 60 -1.07 8.42 -7.04
CA LEU A 60 -2.34 9.13 -6.85
C LEU A 60 -2.26 10.61 -7.28
N ASP A 61 -1.07 11.11 -7.61
CA ASP A 61 -0.82 12.52 -7.94
C ASP A 61 -1.52 12.98 -9.23
N SER A 62 -1.75 12.07 -10.18
CA SER A 62 -2.44 12.37 -11.43
C SER A 62 -3.35 11.23 -11.85
N SER A 63 -4.56 11.57 -12.30
CA SER A 63 -5.53 10.60 -12.81
C SER A 63 -5.00 9.80 -14.01
N ALA A 64 -4.13 10.40 -14.83
CA ALA A 64 -3.52 9.71 -15.98
C ALA A 64 -2.48 8.67 -15.51
N ALA A 65 -1.55 9.09 -14.63
CA ALA A 65 -0.54 8.20 -14.05
C ALA A 65 -1.15 7.04 -13.26
N TYR A 66 -2.23 7.31 -12.50
CA TYR A 66 -2.98 6.29 -11.79
C TYR A 66 -3.54 5.22 -12.72
N ARG A 67 -4.22 5.65 -13.81
CA ARG A 67 -4.81 4.73 -14.79
C ARG A 67 -3.73 3.91 -15.50
N GLU A 68 -2.61 4.53 -15.84
CA GLU A 68 -1.46 3.85 -16.43
C GLU A 68 -0.94 2.74 -15.51
N ASP A 69 -0.66 3.07 -14.24
CA ASP A 69 -0.15 2.11 -13.25
C ASP A 69 -1.14 0.95 -13.04
N VAL A 70 -2.43 1.24 -12.87
CA VAL A 70 -3.48 0.22 -12.69
C VAL A 70 -3.60 -0.67 -13.93
N THR A 71 -3.57 -0.08 -15.13
CA THR A 71 -3.68 -0.82 -16.39
C THR A 71 -2.45 -1.72 -16.62
N ALA A 72 -1.25 -1.23 -16.30
CA ALA A 72 -0.03 -2.00 -16.42
C ALA A 72 -0.04 -3.22 -15.49
N ILE A 73 -0.45 -3.05 -14.24
CA ILE A 73 -0.55 -4.15 -13.27
C ILE A 73 -1.66 -5.13 -13.71
N ALA A 74 -2.84 -4.63 -14.07
CA ALA A 74 -3.95 -5.46 -14.51
C ALA A 74 -3.59 -6.32 -15.72
N THR A 75 -2.95 -5.72 -16.73
CA THR A 75 -2.51 -6.41 -17.93
C THR A 75 -1.45 -7.48 -17.63
N LYS A 76 -0.47 -7.15 -16.79
CA LYS A 76 0.63 -8.07 -16.43
C LYS A 76 0.15 -9.34 -15.73
N PHE A 77 -0.89 -9.23 -14.88
CA PHE A 77 -1.36 -10.33 -14.04
C PHE A 77 -2.74 -10.88 -14.46
N GLY A 78 -3.33 -10.36 -15.54
CA GLY A 78 -4.66 -10.76 -16.01
C GLY A 78 -5.79 -10.39 -15.04
N LEU A 79 -5.69 -9.25 -14.36
CA LEU A 79 -6.67 -8.80 -13.37
C LEU A 79 -7.80 -8.01 -14.03
N ASN A 80 -8.94 -7.94 -13.35
CA ASN A 80 -9.99 -6.99 -13.69
C ASN A 80 -9.55 -5.56 -13.35
N THR A 81 -9.29 -4.75 -14.38
CA THR A 81 -8.81 -3.37 -14.26
C THR A 81 -9.72 -2.48 -13.41
N VAL A 82 -11.04 -2.64 -13.51
CA VAL A 82 -12.01 -1.84 -12.76
C VAL A 82 -11.99 -2.21 -11.29
N ALA A 83 -12.03 -3.51 -10.98
CA ALA A 83 -11.97 -3.99 -9.60
C ALA A 83 -10.63 -3.61 -8.93
N LEU A 84 -9.52 -3.71 -9.68
CA LEU A 84 -8.21 -3.27 -9.22
C LEU A 84 -8.16 -1.76 -8.97
N ALA A 85 -8.74 -0.95 -9.86
CA ALA A 85 -8.82 0.49 -9.69
C ALA A 85 -9.60 0.89 -8.44
N GLU A 86 -10.67 0.17 -8.08
CA GLU A 86 -11.42 0.43 -6.86
C GLU A 86 -10.64 0.01 -5.61
N ALA A 87 -10.03 -1.19 -5.63
CA ALA A 87 -9.24 -1.67 -4.51
C ALA A 87 -7.98 -0.82 -4.26
N ALA A 88 -7.31 -0.38 -5.32
CA ALA A 88 -6.10 0.44 -5.22
C ALA A 88 -6.35 1.91 -4.83
N LYS A 89 -7.61 2.36 -4.78
CA LYS A 89 -7.99 3.65 -4.18
C LYS A 89 -8.08 3.59 -2.66
N ALA A 90 -8.17 2.39 -2.07
CA ALA A 90 -8.23 2.26 -0.63
C ALA A 90 -6.90 2.71 -0.02
N VAL A 91 -6.92 3.84 0.68
CA VAL A 91 -5.78 4.32 1.44
C VAL A 91 -5.90 3.77 2.86
N PRO A 92 -4.87 3.10 3.41
CA PRO A 92 -4.89 2.70 4.80
C PRO A 92 -4.96 3.95 5.69
N VAL A 93 -5.80 3.91 6.73
CA VAL A 93 -5.96 5.02 7.69
C VAL A 93 -4.63 5.44 8.33
N GLU A 94 -3.70 4.51 8.45
CA GLU A 94 -2.33 4.69 8.92
C GLU A 94 -1.52 5.64 8.02
N ALA A 95 -1.77 5.62 6.71
CA ALA A 95 -1.13 6.53 5.76
C ALA A 95 -1.75 7.93 5.81
N LEU A 96 -3.02 8.05 6.22
CA LEU A 96 -3.68 9.35 6.44
C LEU A 96 -3.21 10.01 7.75
N ALA A 97 -2.85 9.20 8.76
CA ALA A 97 -2.37 9.66 10.06
C ALA A 97 -0.94 10.24 10.05
N ARG A 98 -0.28 10.32 8.88
CA ARG A 98 1.03 10.97 8.72
C ARG A 98 0.90 12.32 8.02
N PRO A 99 0.53 13.39 8.73
CA PRO A 99 0.84 14.75 8.28
C PRO A 99 2.36 14.96 8.49
N GLY A 100 3.14 14.90 7.42
CA GLY A 100 4.59 14.92 7.54
C GLY A 100 5.35 15.09 6.23
N ALA A 101 4.96 16.09 5.43
CA ALA A 101 5.82 16.72 4.43
C ALA A 101 5.40 18.19 4.24
N THR A 102 5.27 18.90 5.35
CA THR A 102 5.44 20.35 5.36
C THR A 102 6.79 20.58 6.00
N GLU A 103 7.75 20.99 5.18
CA GLU A 103 9.06 21.49 5.59
C GLU A 103 8.88 22.44 6.79
N PRO A 104 9.51 22.20 7.95
CA PRO A 104 9.66 23.26 8.92
C PRO A 104 10.69 24.24 8.38
N ALA A 105 10.20 25.38 7.90
CA ALA A 105 11.00 26.59 7.78
C ALA A 105 11.72 26.83 9.12
N GLY A 106 13.05 26.97 9.06
CA GLY A 106 13.86 27.49 10.15
C GLY A 106 14.18 26.46 11.23
N ALA A 107 15.36 25.88 11.12
CA ALA A 107 16.02 25.17 12.19
C ALA A 107 16.02 26.02 13.48
N VAL A 108 15.22 25.62 14.47
CA VAL A 108 15.39 26.06 15.85
C VAL A 108 16.67 25.43 16.39
N LEU A 109 17.72 26.25 16.50
CA LEU A 109 18.94 25.92 17.22
C LEU A 109 18.56 25.64 18.69
N ALA A 110 18.65 24.36 19.07
CA ALA A 110 18.57 23.94 20.46
C ALA A 110 19.88 24.29 21.18
N ALA A 111 19.90 25.40 21.93
CA ALA A 111 20.84 25.57 23.02
C ALA A 111 20.15 25.07 24.29
N ARG A 112 20.37 23.81 24.66
CA ARG A 112 20.03 23.32 26.00
C ARG A 112 21.07 23.83 26.98
N ASP A 113 20.64 24.79 27.77
CA ASP A 113 21.18 25.11 29.08
C ASP A 113 21.35 23.82 29.91
N ARG A 114 22.53 23.65 30.50
CA ARG A 114 22.77 22.70 31.58
C ARG A 114 23.72 23.33 32.59
N GLY A 115 23.15 23.74 33.72
CA GLY A 115 23.70 23.39 35.03
C GLY A 115 24.19 24.57 35.87
N THR A 116 23.33 25.01 36.78
CA THR A 116 23.65 25.72 38.01
C THR A 116 24.43 24.83 39.01
N THR A 117 25.01 25.46 40.05
CA THR A 117 25.69 24.94 41.28
C THR A 117 27.12 24.41 41.10
N SER A 118 28.14 24.83 41.86
CA SER A 118 28.21 25.45 43.19
C SER A 118 29.46 26.34 43.34
#